data_AF-A0A7W5HMJ0-F1
#
_entry.id   AF-A0A7W5HMJ0-F1
#
_cell.length_a   1.000
_cell.length_b   1.000
_cell.length_c   1.000
_cell.angle_alpha   90.00
_cell.angle_beta   90.00
_cell.angle_gamma   90.00
#
_symmetry.space_group_name_H-M   'P 1'
#
loop_
_entity.id
_entity.type
_entity.pdbx_description
1 polymer ?
#
loop_
_entity_poly.entity_id
_entity_poly.type
_entity_poly.pdbx_seq_one_letter_code
_entity_poly.pdbx_strand_id
1 'polypeptide(L)'
;MNRTLFFVAIATTLMTSGLWFWLFEDTPPGELTTKEVVPFATYFGGIMTPIIAFLSLMAFLRTLGQQQELMAQQEEHLKQQQSQLVALENGAKKADLFQVIDRLDQDFEKLTKDKVIRLSRLQGADVATVYDLLNEVGETNWKGAIPDRSKFGEFGDRIMGSFEESKPDVLEPLSIWRVAYVAASMLIQLRLYLDEHDRIAGSTALTEYYISKYQVAYYHLADKHYLEVEDMPDAIQNGPHLQ
;
A
#
# COMPACT_ATOMS: atom_id res chain seq x y z
N MET A 1 9.91 43.11 -11.34
CA MET A 1 10.78 44.28 -11.08
C MET A 1 9.92 45.38 -10.46
N ASN A 2 10.17 45.80 -9.21
CA ASN A 2 9.32 46.81 -8.55
C ASN A 2 9.40 48.12 -9.34
N ARG A 3 8.25 48.65 -9.76
CA ARG A 3 8.11 49.96 -10.42
C ARG A 3 8.98 51.04 -9.75
N THR A 4 9.05 51.02 -8.42
CA THR A 4 9.84 51.94 -7.59
C THR A 4 11.34 51.90 -7.89
N LEU A 5 11.95 50.72 -8.06
CA LEU A 5 13.39 50.61 -8.37
C LEU A 5 13.70 51.13 -9.77
N PHE A 6 12.81 50.90 -10.72
CA PHE A 6 12.92 51.44 -12.08
C PHE A 6 12.83 52.97 -12.08
N PHE A 7 11.89 53.55 -11.32
CA PHE A 7 11.79 55.00 -11.16
C PHE A 7 12.98 55.61 -10.43
N VAL A 8 13.55 54.93 -9.44
CA VAL A 8 14.77 55.39 -8.75
C VAL A 8 15.97 55.39 -9.69
N ALA A 9 16.13 54.34 -10.51
CA ALA A 9 17.18 54.28 -11.52
C ALA A 9 17.05 55.44 -12.53
N ILE A 10 15.85 55.65 -13.07
CA ILE A 10 15.57 56.77 -13.99
C ILE A 10 15.82 58.12 -13.33
N ALA A 11 15.33 58.34 -12.11
CA ALA A 11 15.51 59.61 -11.40
C ALA A 11 16.99 59.90 -11.14
N THR A 12 17.78 58.88 -10.80
CA THR A 12 19.22 59.01 -10.58
C THR A 12 19.94 59.34 -11.88
N THR A 13 19.60 58.68 -13.00
CA THR A 13 20.17 58.99 -14.31
C THR A 13 19.81 60.42 -14.75
N LEU A 14 18.56 60.84 -14.58
CA LEU A 14 18.11 62.19 -14.94
C LEU A 14 18.77 63.26 -14.07
N MET A 15 18.89 63.04 -12.75
CA MET A 15 19.59 63.97 -11.87
C MET A 15 21.06 64.12 -12.24
N THR A 16 21.71 63.03 -12.65
CA THR A 16 23.16 63.01 -12.93
C THR A 16 23.47 63.59 -14.29
N SER A 17 22.64 63.30 -15.30
CA SER A 17 22.68 64.02 -16.58
C SER A 17 22.36 65.51 -16.42
N GLY A 18 21.39 65.86 -15.56
CA GLY A 18 21.03 67.26 -15.28
C GLY A 18 22.13 68.03 -14.54
N LEU A 19 22.76 67.41 -13.54
CA LEU A 19 23.92 67.96 -12.84
C LEU A 19 25.12 68.15 -13.76
N TRP A 20 25.38 67.19 -14.64
CA TRP A 20 26.43 67.30 -15.64
C TRP A 20 26.15 68.45 -16.62
N PHE A 21 24.92 68.54 -17.12
CA PHE A 21 24.52 69.63 -18.02
C PHE A 21 24.68 71.00 -17.33
N TRP A 22 24.23 71.13 -16.08
CA TRP A 22 24.30 72.38 -15.32
C TRP A 22 25.72 72.82 -14.95
N LEU A 23 26.62 71.87 -14.64
CA LEU A 23 28.02 72.18 -14.28
C LEU A 23 28.90 72.51 -15.50
N PHE A 24 28.53 72.03 -16.69
CA PHE A 24 29.34 72.14 -17.89
C PHE A 24 28.62 72.87 -19.06
N GLU A 25 27.50 73.54 -18.80
CA GLU A 25 26.70 74.23 -19.83
C GLU A 25 27.49 75.31 -20.57
N ASP A 26 28.37 76.02 -19.85
CA ASP A 26 29.17 77.14 -20.37
C ASP A 26 30.55 76.71 -20.94
N THR A 27 30.86 75.41 -20.96
CA THR A 27 32.18 74.91 -21.43
C THR A 27 32.10 74.39 -22.87
N PRO A 28 32.87 74.95 -23.83
CA PRO A 28 32.89 74.47 -25.21
C PRO A 28 33.33 72.99 -25.29
N PRO A 29 32.70 72.17 -26.15
CA PRO A 29 33.09 70.77 -26.30
C PRO A 29 34.53 70.67 -26.85
N GLY A 30 35.48 70.29 -25.98
CA GLY A 30 36.90 70.15 -26.32
C GLY A 30 37.88 70.80 -25.33
N GLU A 31 37.42 71.66 -24.42
CA GLU A 31 38.28 72.37 -23.44
C GLU A 31 38.26 71.79 -22.02
N LEU A 32 37.56 70.68 -21.81
CA LEU A 32 37.51 69.97 -20.52
C LEU A 32 38.91 69.49 -20.13
N THR A 33 39.54 70.20 -19.19
CA THR A 33 40.85 69.79 -18.69
C THR A 33 40.70 68.67 -17.64
N THR A 34 41.72 67.82 -17.54
CA THR A 34 41.77 66.71 -16.57
C THR A 34 41.55 67.18 -15.12
N LYS A 35 41.81 68.47 -14.83
CA LYS A 35 41.65 69.07 -13.50
C LYS A 35 40.20 69.25 -13.05
N GLU A 36 39.24 69.32 -13.97
CA GLU A 36 37.82 69.56 -13.66
C GLU A 36 36.99 68.27 -13.72
N VAL A 37 37.33 67.39 -14.67
CA VAL A 37 36.64 66.10 -14.86
C VAL A 37 36.98 65.11 -13.74
N VAL A 38 38.23 65.07 -13.26
CA VAL A 38 38.68 64.11 -12.25
C VAL A 38 37.99 64.32 -10.89
N PRO A 39 37.88 65.54 -10.34
CA PRO A 39 37.16 65.77 -9.09
C PRO A 39 35.67 65.43 -9.19
N PHE A 40 35.02 65.75 -10.31
CA PHE A 40 33.63 65.37 -10.55
C PHE A 40 33.48 63.85 -10.62
N ALA A 41 34.31 63.16 -11.41
CA ALA A 41 34.26 61.70 -11.53
C ALA A 41 34.54 61.02 -10.18
N THR A 42 35.41 61.61 -9.35
CA THR A 42 35.72 61.12 -8.00
C THR A 42 34.54 61.31 -7.04
N TYR A 43 33.90 62.49 -7.05
CA TYR A 43 32.71 62.77 -6.26
C TYR A 43 31.53 61.89 -6.69
N PHE A 44 31.31 61.79 -8.00
CA PHE A 44 30.26 61.00 -8.61
C PHE A 44 30.45 59.50 -8.34
N GLY A 45 31.66 58.99 -8.58
CA GLY A 45 32.02 57.61 -8.23
C GLY A 45 31.87 57.34 -6.73
N GLY A 46 32.26 58.29 -5.87
CA GLY A 46 32.12 58.21 -4.42
C GLY A 46 30.67 58.10 -3.94
N ILE A 47 29.72 58.79 -4.59
CA ILE A 47 28.29 58.75 -4.24
C ILE A 47 27.57 57.57 -4.90
N MET A 48 27.86 57.27 -6.17
CA MET A 48 27.16 56.24 -6.91
C MET A 48 27.54 54.82 -6.49
N THR A 49 28.80 54.59 -6.12
CA THR A 49 29.27 53.26 -5.68
C THR A 49 28.47 52.70 -4.50
N PRO A 50 28.26 53.43 -3.37
CA PRO A 50 27.45 52.94 -2.27
C PRO A 50 25.96 52.78 -2.63
N ILE A 51 25.41 53.63 -3.51
CA ILE A 51 24.01 53.51 -3.99
C ILE A 51 23.84 52.23 -4.80
N ILE A 52 24.75 51.95 -5.75
CA ILE A 52 24.73 50.73 -6.57
C ILE A 52 24.91 49.49 -5.69
N ALA A 53 25.82 49.53 -4.70
CA ALA A 53 26.02 48.45 -3.75
C ALA A 53 24.76 48.18 -2.92
N PHE A 54 24.09 49.24 -2.45
CA PHE A 54 22.83 49.12 -1.71
C PHE A 54 21.69 48.52 -2.56
N LEU A 55 21.54 48.98 -3.81
CA LEU A 55 20.55 48.42 -4.73
C LEU A 55 20.83 46.96 -5.07
N SER A 56 22.11 46.59 -5.23
CA SER A 56 22.53 45.20 -5.45
C SER A 56 22.21 44.32 -4.26
N LEU A 57 22.45 44.81 -3.04
CA LEU A 57 22.08 44.12 -1.80
C LEU A 57 20.57 43.93 -1.69
N MET A 58 19.77 44.97 -1.96
CA MET A 58 18.31 44.88 -1.95
C MET A 58 17.77 43.91 -3.01
N ALA A 59 18.36 43.89 -4.21
CA ALA A 59 18.04 42.91 -5.23
C ALA A 59 18.38 41.49 -4.78
N PHE A 60 19.54 41.29 -4.16
CA PHE A 60 19.98 40.00 -3.64
C PHE A 60 19.07 39.48 -2.52
N LEU A 61 18.72 40.32 -1.53
CA LEU A 61 17.80 39.96 -0.44
C LEU A 61 16.42 39.57 -0.97
N ARG A 62 15.94 40.26 -2.01
CA ARG A 62 14.68 39.89 -2.67
C ARG A 62 14.77 38.53 -3.35
N THR A 63 15.86 38.27 -4.07
CA THR A 63 16.09 36.97 -4.72
C THR A 63 16.15 35.85 -3.68
N LEU A 64 16.78 36.08 -2.52
CA LEU A 64 16.78 35.12 -1.41
C LEU A 64 15.37 34.86 -0.87
N GLY A 65 14.56 35.90 -0.67
CA GLY A 65 13.16 35.73 -0.26
C GLY A 65 12.34 34.91 -1.27
N GLN A 66 12.50 35.19 -2.56
CA GLN A 66 11.85 34.41 -3.62
C GLN A 66 12.33 32.95 -3.67
N GLN A 67 13.62 32.71 -3.42
CA GLN A 67 14.17 31.35 -3.33
C GLN A 67 13.61 30.57 -2.14
N GLN A 68 13.40 31.23 -0.99
CA GLN A 68 12.81 30.58 0.18
C GLN A 68 11.35 30.17 -0.06
N GLU A 69 10.53 31.04 -0.67
CA GLU A 69 9.16 30.70 -1.04
C GLU A 69 9.12 29.52 -2.03
N LEU A 70 10.03 29.51 -3.00
CA LEU A 70 10.13 28.44 -3.98
C LEU A 70 10.55 27.10 -3.34
N MET A 71 11.47 27.12 -2.38
CA MET A 71 11.85 25.93 -1.61
C MET A 71 10.69 25.40 -0.77
N ALA A 72 9.92 26.28 -0.11
CA ALA A 72 8.76 25.88 0.68
C ALA A 72 7.67 25.23 -0.20
N GLN A 73 7.40 25.80 -1.38
CA GLN A 73 6.46 25.22 -2.35
C GLN A 73 6.96 23.86 -2.88
N GLN A 74 8.26 23.74 -3.12
CA GLN A 74 8.85 22.47 -3.58
C GLN A 74 8.75 21.38 -2.52
N GLU A 75 8.97 21.71 -1.24
CA GLU A 75 8.82 20.77 -0.13
C GLU A 75 7.36 20.30 0.01
N GLU A 76 6.39 21.23 -0.08
CA GLU A 76 4.98 20.88 -0.05
C GLU A 76 4.59 19.96 -1.22
N HIS A 77 5.05 20.27 -2.43
CA HIS A 77 4.78 19.46 -3.61
C HIS A 77 5.40 18.05 -3.47
N LEU A 78 6.60 17.92 -2.91
CA LEU A 78 7.22 16.61 -2.65
C LEU A 78 6.42 15.80 -1.61
N LYS A 79 5.95 16.43 -0.53
CA LYS A 79 5.09 15.76 0.46
C LYS A 79 3.78 15.27 -0.15
N GLN A 80 3.15 16.10 -0.99
CA GLN A 80 1.93 15.73 -1.71
C GLN A 80 2.19 14.54 -2.65
N GLN A 81 3.26 14.56 -3.45
CA GLN A 81 3.63 13.45 -4.31
C GLN A 81 3.91 12.16 -3.53
N GLN A 82 4.63 12.25 -2.41
CA GLN A 82 4.92 11.10 -1.56
C GLN A 82 3.62 10.51 -0.98
N SER A 83 2.68 11.34 -0.53
CA SER A 83 1.38 10.88 -0.03
C SER A 83 0.54 10.19 -1.11
N GLN A 84 0.58 10.70 -2.35
CA GLN A 84 -0.10 10.08 -3.49
C GLN A 84 0.53 8.73 -3.86
N LEU A 85 1.86 8.63 -3.83
CA LEU A 85 2.55 7.37 -4.08
C LEU A 85 2.20 6.31 -3.03
N VAL A 86 2.17 6.68 -1.74
CA VAL A 86 1.74 5.76 -0.68
C VAL A 86 0.30 5.33 -0.86
N ALA A 87 -0.60 6.24 -1.23
CA ALA A 87 -2.00 5.90 -1.51
C ALA A 87 -2.15 4.97 -2.72
N LEU A 88 -1.40 5.20 -3.80
CA LEU A 88 -1.37 4.33 -4.98
C LEU A 88 -0.77 2.96 -4.65
N GLU A 89 0.32 2.91 -3.89
CA GLU A 89 0.96 1.66 -3.46
C GLU A 89 0.01 0.84 -2.59
N ASN A 90 -0.68 1.47 -1.63
CA ASN A 90 -1.70 0.80 -0.82
C ASN A 90 -2.89 0.35 -1.67
N GLY A 91 -3.30 1.13 -2.66
CA GLY A 91 -4.34 0.76 -3.61
C GLY A 91 -3.96 -0.46 -4.46
N ALA A 92 -2.73 -0.50 -4.96
CA ALA A 92 -2.19 -1.64 -5.71
C ALA A 92 -2.08 -2.89 -4.84
N LYS A 93 -1.50 -2.78 -3.64
CA LYS A 93 -1.42 -3.88 -2.67
C LYS A 93 -2.79 -4.44 -2.32
N LYS A 94 -3.79 -3.58 -2.13
CA LYS A 94 -5.17 -4.00 -1.87
C LYS A 94 -5.73 -4.82 -3.03
N ALA A 95 -5.53 -4.37 -4.27
CA ALA A 95 -5.99 -5.08 -5.45
C ALA A 95 -5.28 -6.45 -5.60
N ASP A 96 -3.97 -6.50 -5.37
CA ASP A 96 -3.19 -7.73 -5.41
C ASP A 96 -3.65 -8.73 -4.35
N LEU A 97 -3.86 -8.27 -3.10
CA LEU A 97 -4.39 -9.11 -2.02
C LEU A 97 -5.77 -9.67 -2.35
N PHE A 98 -6.66 -8.82 -2.90
CA PHE A 98 -7.98 -9.27 -3.31
C PHE A 98 -7.90 -10.35 -4.39
N GLN A 99 -6.99 -10.22 -5.36
CA GLN A 99 -6.78 -11.24 -6.39
C GLN A 99 -6.27 -12.57 -5.80
N VAL A 100 -5.37 -12.51 -4.81
CA VAL A 100 -4.87 -13.71 -4.11
C VAL A 100 -5.99 -14.36 -3.30
N ILE A 101 -6.81 -13.58 -2.59
CA ILE A 101 -7.97 -14.04 -1.83
C ILE A 101 -8.97 -14.75 -2.76
N ASP A 102 -9.35 -14.12 -3.88
CA ASP A 102 -10.28 -14.70 -4.86
C ASP A 102 -9.74 -16.00 -5.47
N ARG A 103 -8.43 -16.03 -5.75
CA ARG A 103 -7.79 -17.25 -6.26
C ARG A 103 -7.78 -18.38 -5.24
N LEU A 104 -7.45 -18.10 -3.98
CA LEU A 104 -7.49 -19.09 -2.91
C LEU A 104 -8.91 -19.62 -2.68
N ASP A 105 -9.91 -18.74 -2.75
CA ASP A 105 -11.32 -19.10 -2.67
C ASP A 105 -11.71 -20.11 -3.76
N GLN A 106 -11.36 -19.80 -5.01
CA GLN A 106 -11.64 -20.66 -6.16
C GLN A 106 -10.87 -21.99 -6.09
N ASP A 107 -9.60 -21.97 -5.69
CA ASP A 107 -8.77 -23.16 -5.55
C ASP A 107 -9.29 -24.06 -4.42
N PHE A 108 -9.75 -23.48 -3.31
CA PHE A 108 -10.40 -24.21 -2.23
C PHE A 108 -11.68 -24.89 -2.70
N GLU A 109 -12.59 -24.14 -3.35
CA GLU A 109 -13.85 -24.69 -3.85
C GLU A 109 -13.61 -25.79 -4.88
N LYS A 110 -12.69 -25.58 -5.82
CA LYS A 110 -12.36 -26.56 -6.85
C LYS A 110 -11.82 -27.84 -6.23
N LEU A 111 -10.82 -27.74 -5.34
CA LEU A 111 -10.21 -28.89 -4.69
C LEU A 111 -11.25 -29.75 -3.94
N THR A 112 -12.17 -29.10 -3.24
CA THR A 112 -13.15 -29.75 -2.37
C THR A 112 -14.37 -30.28 -3.15
N LYS A 113 -14.77 -29.62 -4.25
CA LYS A 113 -15.85 -30.08 -5.14
C LYS A 113 -15.39 -31.20 -6.08
N ASP A 114 -14.14 -31.19 -6.53
CA ASP A 114 -13.59 -32.22 -7.44
C ASP A 114 -13.60 -33.61 -6.78
N LYS A 115 -13.57 -33.68 -5.45
CA LYS A 115 -13.55 -34.94 -4.72
C LYS A 115 -14.95 -35.37 -4.28
N VAL A 116 -15.49 -36.34 -5.01
CA VAL A 116 -16.77 -37.01 -4.71
C VAL A 116 -16.56 -38.23 -3.80
N ILE A 117 -17.42 -38.39 -2.80
CA ILE A 117 -17.42 -39.46 -1.81
C ILE A 117 -18.77 -40.17 -1.85
N ARG A 118 -18.76 -41.51 -1.75
CA ARG A 118 -19.99 -42.29 -1.63
C ARG A 118 -20.28 -42.58 -0.16
N LEU A 119 -21.39 -42.06 0.36
CA LEU A 119 -21.81 -42.23 1.76
C LEU A 119 -22.46 -43.60 2.03
N SER A 120 -22.14 -44.62 1.23
CA SER A 120 -22.69 -45.98 1.28
C SER A 120 -22.55 -46.66 2.66
N ARG A 121 -21.71 -46.13 3.56
CA ARG A 121 -21.50 -46.65 4.92
C ARG A 121 -22.43 -46.07 5.98
N LEU A 122 -23.21 -45.00 5.71
CA LEU A 122 -23.87 -44.23 6.78
C LEU A 122 -25.40 -44.18 6.76
N GLN A 123 -26.08 -44.19 5.60
CA GLN A 123 -27.52 -44.48 5.45
C GLN A 123 -27.96 -43.99 4.06
N GLY A 124 -28.36 -44.89 3.16
CA GLY A 124 -28.77 -44.51 1.80
C GLY A 124 -27.58 -44.19 0.88
N ALA A 125 -27.74 -44.49 -0.41
CA ALA A 125 -26.67 -44.33 -1.40
C ALA A 125 -26.55 -42.87 -1.86
N ASP A 126 -26.27 -41.96 -0.92
CA ASP A 126 -26.06 -40.55 -1.24
C ASP A 126 -24.60 -40.28 -1.59
N VAL A 127 -24.42 -39.41 -2.58
CA VAL A 127 -23.14 -38.99 -3.12
C VAL A 127 -22.94 -37.54 -2.70
N ALA A 128 -21.87 -37.27 -1.94
CA ALA A 128 -21.54 -35.93 -1.46
C ALA A 128 -20.12 -35.57 -1.86
N THR A 129 -19.84 -34.29 -2.08
CA THR A 129 -18.47 -33.80 -2.26
C THR A 129 -17.82 -33.51 -0.92
N VAL A 130 -16.49 -33.39 -0.88
CA VAL A 130 -15.80 -32.89 0.32
C VAL A 130 -16.26 -31.47 0.66
N TYR A 131 -16.62 -30.68 -0.35
CA TYR A 131 -17.17 -29.33 -0.15
C TYR A 131 -18.46 -29.36 0.66
N ASP A 132 -19.39 -30.26 0.31
CA ASP A 132 -20.69 -30.36 1.00
C ASP A 132 -20.48 -30.78 2.46
N LEU A 133 -19.62 -31.78 2.68
CA LEU A 133 -19.27 -32.24 4.03
C LEU A 133 -18.59 -31.16 4.90
N LEU A 134 -17.86 -30.23 4.28
CA LEU A 134 -17.16 -29.17 4.99
C LEU A 134 -18.03 -27.94 5.21
N ASN A 135 -18.91 -27.58 4.28
CA ASN A 135 -19.57 -26.28 4.28
C ASN A 135 -21.07 -26.34 4.58
N GLU A 136 -21.73 -27.49 4.42
CA GLU A 136 -23.16 -27.62 4.68
C GLU A 136 -23.44 -27.96 6.15
N VAL A 137 -24.25 -27.12 6.81
CA VAL A 137 -24.71 -27.32 8.19
C VAL A 137 -25.59 -28.57 8.32
N GLY A 138 -26.34 -28.91 7.26
CA GLY A 138 -27.32 -30.00 7.28
C GLY A 138 -26.71 -31.40 7.14
N GLU A 139 -25.44 -31.53 6.74
CA GLU A 139 -24.85 -32.82 6.39
C GLU A 139 -24.36 -33.58 7.63
N THR A 140 -25.25 -34.25 8.35
CA THR A 140 -24.92 -34.91 9.62
C THR A 140 -23.87 -36.02 9.51
N ASN A 141 -23.59 -36.52 8.29
CA ASN A 141 -22.67 -37.63 8.09
C ASN A 141 -21.19 -37.20 8.02
N TRP A 142 -20.89 -35.89 8.03
CA TRP A 142 -19.52 -35.38 7.91
C TRP A 142 -18.56 -35.98 8.95
N LYS A 143 -19.03 -36.23 10.17
CA LYS A 143 -18.21 -36.81 11.25
C LYS A 143 -17.67 -38.21 10.94
N GLY A 144 -18.43 -39.00 10.18
CA GLY A 144 -18.01 -40.34 9.75
C GLY A 144 -17.26 -40.32 8.42
N ALA A 145 -17.52 -39.33 7.57
CA ALA A 145 -16.93 -39.20 6.24
C ALA A 145 -15.55 -38.56 6.24
N ILE A 146 -15.32 -37.54 7.09
CA ILE A 146 -14.02 -36.88 7.26
C ILE A 146 -13.24 -37.61 8.36
N PRO A 147 -12.15 -38.32 8.03
CA PRO A 147 -11.43 -39.07 9.03
C PRO A 147 -10.53 -38.13 9.87
N ASP A 148 -10.29 -38.51 11.12
CA ASP A 148 -9.55 -37.70 12.10
C ASP A 148 -8.04 -37.66 11.78
N ARG A 149 -7.41 -36.47 11.82
CA ARG A 149 -5.97 -36.32 11.56
C ARG A 149 -5.12 -37.14 12.53
N SER A 150 -5.52 -37.24 13.81
CA SER A 150 -4.77 -37.95 14.85
C SER A 150 -4.59 -39.44 14.54
N LYS A 151 -5.52 -40.02 13.79
CA LYS A 151 -5.51 -41.45 13.42
C LYS A 151 -4.62 -41.74 12.21
N PHE A 152 -3.95 -40.71 11.65
CA PHE A 152 -3.05 -40.86 10.52
C PHE A 152 -1.91 -41.83 10.78
N GLY A 153 -1.28 -41.77 11.97
CA GLY A 153 -0.17 -42.67 12.32
C GLY A 153 -0.58 -44.14 12.27
N GLU A 154 -1.68 -44.48 12.96
CA GLU A 154 -2.23 -45.85 13.02
C GLU A 154 -2.63 -46.38 11.63
N PHE A 155 -3.10 -45.49 10.76
CA PHE A 155 -3.45 -45.84 9.39
C PHE A 155 -2.22 -45.97 8.49
N GLY A 156 -1.23 -45.09 8.65
CA GLY A 156 0.06 -45.15 7.95
C GLY A 156 0.80 -46.45 8.25
N ASP A 157 0.79 -46.89 9.51
CA ASP A 157 1.37 -48.18 9.92
C ASP A 157 0.61 -49.36 9.30
N ARG A 158 -0.71 -49.27 9.18
CA ARG A 158 -1.53 -50.27 8.48
C ARG A 158 -1.24 -50.32 6.98
N ILE A 159 -1.08 -49.18 6.32
CA ILE A 159 -0.73 -49.12 4.89
C ILE A 159 0.67 -49.69 4.65
N MET A 160 1.65 -49.31 5.47
CA MET A 160 3.03 -49.79 5.36
C MET A 160 3.15 -51.29 5.67
N GLY A 161 2.30 -51.82 6.55
CA GLY A 161 2.21 -53.25 6.86
C GLY A 161 1.44 -54.09 5.84
N SER A 162 0.53 -53.49 5.05
CA SER A 162 -0.19 -54.14 3.97
C SER A 162 0.12 -53.47 2.63
N PHE A 163 1.18 -53.94 1.98
CA PHE A 163 1.67 -53.49 0.66
C PHE A 163 0.70 -53.81 -0.51
N GLU A 164 -0.59 -53.64 -0.31
CA GLU A 164 -1.62 -53.70 -1.36
C GLU A 164 -2.21 -52.29 -1.55
N GLU A 165 -1.43 -51.42 -2.18
CA GLU A 165 -1.78 -50.04 -2.57
C GLU A 165 -3.02 -49.94 -3.50
N SER A 166 -3.62 -51.07 -3.88
CA SER A 166 -4.68 -51.15 -4.89
C SER A 166 -6.09 -51.38 -4.33
N LYS A 167 -6.28 -51.47 -3.00
CA LYS A 167 -7.62 -51.67 -2.42
C LYS A 167 -8.39 -50.33 -2.32
N PRO A 168 -9.60 -50.23 -2.91
CA PRO A 168 -10.42 -49.01 -2.87
C PRO A 168 -10.71 -48.50 -1.45
N ASP A 169 -10.87 -49.43 -0.49
CA ASP A 169 -11.15 -49.14 0.92
C ASP A 169 -10.03 -48.39 1.65
N VAL A 170 -8.82 -48.34 1.07
CA VAL A 170 -7.65 -47.66 1.62
C VAL A 170 -7.39 -46.34 0.88
N LEU A 171 -7.57 -46.32 -0.44
CA LEU A 171 -7.31 -45.16 -1.29
C LEU A 171 -8.31 -44.02 -1.07
N GLU A 172 -9.58 -44.33 -0.82
CA GLU A 172 -10.62 -43.32 -0.63
C GLU A 172 -10.38 -42.49 0.66
N PRO A 173 -10.21 -43.09 1.86
CA PRO A 173 -9.90 -42.34 3.08
C PRO A 173 -8.61 -41.50 2.97
N LEU A 174 -7.55 -42.06 2.36
CA LEU A 174 -6.29 -41.33 2.17
C LEU A 174 -6.47 -40.09 1.29
N SER A 175 -7.28 -40.21 0.24
CA SER A 175 -7.58 -39.08 -0.64
C SER A 175 -8.42 -38.01 0.05
N ILE A 176 -9.38 -38.39 0.89
CA ILE A 176 -10.18 -37.45 1.68
C ILE A 176 -9.29 -36.71 2.68
N TRP A 177 -8.39 -37.44 3.37
CA TRP A 177 -7.39 -36.84 4.25
C TRP A 177 -6.52 -35.81 3.58
N ARG A 178 -6.01 -36.12 2.38
CA ARG A 178 -5.20 -35.18 1.62
C ARG A 178 -5.99 -33.92 1.27
N VAL A 179 -7.24 -34.07 0.83
CA VAL A 179 -8.10 -32.93 0.51
C VAL A 179 -8.39 -32.10 1.76
N ALA A 180 -8.78 -32.72 2.88
CA ALA A 180 -9.05 -32.02 4.14
C ALA A 180 -7.82 -31.27 4.67
N TYR A 181 -6.63 -31.87 4.58
CA TYR A 181 -5.38 -31.23 4.99
C TYR A 181 -5.06 -29.98 4.15
N VAL A 182 -5.17 -30.10 2.81
CA VAL A 182 -4.91 -28.96 1.92
C VAL A 182 -5.98 -27.89 2.08
N ALA A 183 -7.25 -28.27 2.24
CA ALA A 183 -8.36 -27.37 2.53
C ALA A 183 -8.11 -26.57 3.82
N ALA A 184 -7.67 -27.23 4.90
CA ALA A 184 -7.28 -26.57 6.14
C ALA A 184 -6.15 -25.54 5.93
N SER A 185 -5.09 -25.92 5.19
CA SER A 185 -4.01 -24.98 4.89
C SER A 185 -4.45 -23.77 4.06
N MET A 186 -5.40 -23.96 3.14
CA MET A 186 -5.96 -22.88 2.32
C MET A 186 -6.81 -21.93 3.17
N LEU A 187 -7.57 -22.43 4.13
CA LEU A 187 -8.33 -21.60 5.07
C LEU A 187 -7.40 -20.79 6.00
N ILE A 188 -6.27 -21.36 6.44
CA ILE A 188 -5.26 -20.60 7.21
C ILE A 188 -4.69 -19.47 6.34
N GLN A 189 -4.30 -19.76 5.10
CA GLN A 189 -3.79 -18.74 4.18
C GLN A 189 -4.81 -17.65 3.91
N LEU A 190 -6.06 -18.04 3.64
CA LEU A 190 -7.16 -17.12 3.40
C LEU A 190 -7.32 -16.15 4.59
N ARG A 191 -7.31 -16.66 5.82
CA ARG A 191 -7.33 -15.83 7.04
C ARG A 191 -6.17 -14.83 7.05
N LEU A 192 -4.93 -15.29 6.84
CA LEU A 192 -3.75 -14.41 6.88
C LEU A 192 -3.82 -13.28 5.85
N TYR A 193 -4.33 -13.57 4.65
CA TYR A 193 -4.50 -12.56 3.61
C TYR A 193 -5.65 -11.60 3.90
N LEU A 194 -6.72 -12.06 4.54
CA LEU A 194 -7.83 -11.23 4.99
C LEU A 194 -7.40 -10.26 6.11
N ASP A 195 -6.65 -10.75 7.10
CA ASP A 195 -6.10 -9.92 8.18
C ASP A 195 -5.19 -8.81 7.62
N GLU A 196 -4.34 -9.14 6.65
CA GLU A 196 -3.47 -8.17 5.98
C GLU A 196 -4.26 -7.18 5.10
N HIS A 197 -5.31 -7.65 4.42
CA HIS A 197 -6.21 -6.78 3.67
C HIS A 197 -6.91 -5.78 4.61
N ASP A 198 -7.42 -6.22 5.76
CA ASP A 198 -8.09 -5.34 6.73
C ASP A 198 -7.15 -4.30 7.32
N ARG A 199 -5.90 -4.70 7.59
CA ARG A 199 -4.84 -3.79 8.05
C ARG A 199 -4.59 -2.65 7.07
N ILE A 200 -4.67 -2.92 5.77
CA ILE A 200 -4.42 -1.93 4.71
C ILE A 200 -5.69 -1.14 4.36
N ALA A 201 -6.83 -1.81 4.28
CA ALA A 201 -8.10 -1.23 3.85
C ALA A 201 -8.83 -0.47 4.97
N GLY A 202 -8.53 -0.77 6.23
CA GLY A 202 -9.20 -0.20 7.40
C GLY A 202 -10.68 -0.61 7.53
N SER A 203 -11.07 -1.73 6.92
CA SER A 203 -12.45 -2.24 6.92
C SER A 203 -12.42 -3.77 6.98
N THR A 204 -13.29 -4.35 7.82
CA THR A 204 -13.42 -5.79 8.08
C THR A 204 -14.48 -6.48 7.24
N ALA A 205 -15.17 -5.76 6.34
CA ALA A 205 -16.34 -6.29 5.63
C ALA A 205 -16.01 -7.54 4.77
N LEU A 206 -14.81 -7.57 4.17
CA LEU A 206 -14.38 -8.72 3.38
C LEU A 206 -14.10 -9.94 4.28
N THR A 207 -13.44 -9.71 5.40
CA THR A 207 -13.15 -10.72 6.41
C THR A 207 -14.44 -11.29 7.01
N GLU A 208 -15.39 -10.46 7.37
CA GLU A 208 -16.71 -10.89 7.86
C GLU A 208 -17.44 -11.79 6.86
N TYR A 209 -17.41 -11.42 5.57
CA TYR A 209 -17.99 -12.24 4.51
C TYR A 209 -17.34 -13.63 4.44
N TYR A 210 -16.01 -13.71 4.41
CA TYR A 210 -15.31 -14.99 4.28
C TYR A 210 -15.35 -15.85 5.55
N ILE A 211 -15.31 -15.22 6.73
CA ILE A 211 -15.55 -15.91 8.00
C ILE A 211 -16.94 -16.54 7.98
N SER A 212 -17.97 -15.79 7.58
CA SER A 212 -19.33 -16.32 7.49
C SER A 212 -19.45 -17.43 6.44
N LYS A 213 -18.79 -17.28 5.29
CA LYS A 213 -18.80 -18.27 4.20
C LYS A 213 -18.20 -19.61 4.64
N TYR A 214 -17.10 -19.57 5.39
CA TYR A 214 -16.33 -20.76 5.76
C TYR A 214 -16.44 -21.21 7.22
N GLN A 215 -17.37 -20.62 7.97
CA GLN A 215 -17.52 -20.90 9.41
C GLN A 215 -17.67 -22.39 9.71
N VAL A 216 -18.50 -23.08 8.93
CA VAL A 216 -18.77 -24.52 9.09
C VAL A 216 -17.52 -25.34 8.78
N ALA A 217 -16.78 -24.97 7.75
CA ALA A 217 -15.55 -25.66 7.36
C ALA A 217 -14.46 -25.53 8.42
N TYR A 218 -14.28 -24.32 8.99
CA TYR A 218 -13.40 -24.10 10.14
C TYR A 218 -13.76 -25.01 11.30
N TYR A 219 -15.06 -25.09 11.64
CA TYR A 219 -15.54 -25.93 12.74
C TYR A 219 -15.30 -27.42 12.48
N HIS A 220 -15.68 -27.94 11.31
CA HIS A 220 -15.51 -29.36 10.96
C HIS A 220 -14.03 -29.76 10.94
N LEU A 221 -13.16 -28.92 10.40
CA LEU A 221 -11.72 -29.19 10.34
C LEU A 221 -11.06 -29.09 11.71
N ALA A 222 -11.49 -28.16 12.56
CA ALA A 222 -11.01 -28.06 13.94
C ALA A 222 -11.41 -29.29 14.78
N ASP A 223 -12.68 -29.74 14.69
CA ASP A 223 -13.16 -30.96 15.38
C ASP A 223 -12.37 -32.22 14.96
N LYS A 224 -11.87 -32.25 13.72
CA LYS A 224 -11.05 -33.35 13.18
C LYS A 224 -9.55 -33.13 13.33
N HIS A 225 -9.14 -32.13 14.11
CA HIS A 225 -7.76 -31.80 14.45
C HIS A 225 -6.89 -31.39 13.24
N TYR A 226 -7.51 -30.91 12.15
CA TYR A 226 -6.79 -30.32 11.01
C TYR A 226 -6.39 -28.88 11.25
N LEU A 227 -7.17 -28.17 12.06
CA LEU A 227 -6.92 -26.79 12.46
C LEU A 227 -6.79 -26.72 13.97
N GLU A 228 -5.86 -25.91 14.45
CA GLU A 228 -5.79 -25.58 15.87
C GLU A 228 -6.82 -24.51 16.21
N VAL A 229 -7.21 -24.40 17.48
CA VAL A 229 -8.18 -23.37 17.91
C VAL A 229 -7.64 -21.97 17.63
N GLU A 230 -6.33 -21.79 17.78
CA GLU A 230 -5.62 -20.54 17.50
C GLU A 230 -5.63 -20.16 16.02
N ASP A 231 -5.78 -21.15 15.12
CA ASP A 231 -5.87 -20.94 13.68
C ASP A 231 -7.25 -20.46 13.23
N MET A 232 -8.27 -20.60 14.09
CA MET A 232 -9.61 -20.11 13.80
C MET A 232 -9.71 -18.58 13.95
N PRO A 233 -10.51 -17.91 13.12
CA PRO A 233 -10.86 -16.49 13.31
C PRO A 233 -11.45 -16.24 14.70
N ASP A 234 -11.11 -15.12 15.33
CA ASP A 234 -11.57 -14.75 16.68
C ASP A 234 -13.10 -14.76 16.82
N ALA A 235 -13.81 -14.38 15.75
CA ALA A 235 -15.27 -14.40 15.69
C ALA A 235 -15.84 -15.83 15.83
N ILE A 236 -15.11 -16.85 15.38
CA ILE A 236 -15.49 -18.26 15.50
C ILE A 236 -15.09 -18.82 16.86
N GLN A 237 -13.92 -18.43 17.39
CA GLN A 237 -13.48 -18.87 18.72
C GLN A 237 -14.46 -18.46 19.83
N ASN A 238 -15.04 -17.27 19.72
CA ASN A 238 -15.93 -16.68 20.73
C ASN A 238 -17.44 -16.83 20.41
N GLY A 239 -17.78 -17.44 19.27
CA GLY A 239 -19.17 -17.61 18.84
C GLY A 239 -19.87 -18.77 19.57
N PRO A 240 -21.22 -18.77 19.66
CA PRO A 240 -21.95 -19.94 20.12
C PRO A 240 -21.64 -21.09 19.15
N HIS A 241 -20.94 -22.11 19.62
CA HIS A 241 -20.70 -23.32 18.85
C HIS A 241 -22.04 -23.81 18.31
N LEU A 242 -22.15 -23.95 16.99
CA LEU A 242 -23.33 -24.44 16.28
C LEU A 242 -23.74 -25.79 16.91
N GLN A 243 -24.71 -25.78 17.82
CA GLN A 243 -25.31 -26.95 18.46
C GLN A 243 -26.41 -27.53 17.59
#